data_AF-A0A1Q3P7T0-F1
#
_entry.id   AF-A0A1Q3P7T0-F1
#
_cell.length_a   1.000
_cell.length_b   1.000
_cell.length_c   1.000
_cell.angle_alpha   90.00
_cell.angle_beta   90.00
_cell.angle_gamma   90.00
#
_symmetry.space_group_name_H-M   'P 1'
#
loop_
_entity.id
_entity.type
_entity.pdbx_description
1 polymer ?
#
loop_
_entity_poly.entity_id
_entity_poly.type
_entity_poly.pdbx_seq_one_letter_code
_entity_poly.pdbx_strand_id
1 'polypeptide(L)'
;MSNNTNPIALDSIEDAIEAIKSGELIIVVDDEDRENEGDFICAAELITPEIVNFMAREGRGLICVPITEERCSELELEMMVGTNTALHETAFTVSVDLLGHGCTTGISASDRSKTIQALVSKDTKPADLGRPGHIFPLKAKRGGVLRRTGHTEAAIDFPRLAGLSPAGVLVEILNEDGSMARLPQLREIANRFNLKLVSIKDLIEYRLREESLIKREIGVDMPTKWGHFDLIAYRQINTGDLHLALVKGTWEKDEPVLVRVHSSCVTGDIFGSCRCDCGPQLHKAMEMVDEAGKGVIVYMNQEGRGIGLLNKLRAYKLQEMGRDTVEANLELGFPMDDRDYGVGAQILRDLELTKIKLITNNPKKRAGLIGYGLEIVDSVGIEIPANPYNEKYLLTKRDKMGHNLSNLSTIVGHNKGL
;
A
#
# COMPACT_ATOMS: atom_id res chain seq x y z
N MET A 1 6.14 -39.88 -5.61
CA MET A 1 6.51 -39.26 -4.32
C MET A 1 5.37 -38.33 -3.96
N SER A 2 4.75 -38.56 -2.81
CA SER A 2 3.52 -37.91 -2.36
C SER A 2 3.72 -36.43 -2.11
N ASN A 3 3.06 -35.57 -2.89
CA ASN A 3 2.88 -34.15 -2.59
C ASN A 3 2.01 -34.03 -1.32
N ASN A 4 2.66 -33.91 -0.17
CA ASN A 4 2.01 -33.67 1.10
C ASN A 4 1.76 -32.15 1.23
N THR A 5 0.75 -31.63 0.53
CA THR A 5 0.37 -30.22 0.58
C THR A 5 -0.55 -29.96 1.78
N ASN A 6 0.00 -30.06 2.98
CA ASN A 6 -0.61 -29.31 4.09
C ASN A 6 -0.16 -27.86 3.93
N PRO A 7 -1.07 -26.87 3.99
CA PRO A 7 -0.68 -25.46 3.96
C PRO A 7 0.26 -25.18 5.14
N ILE A 8 1.35 -24.47 4.88
CA ILE A 8 2.29 -24.05 5.92
C ILE A 8 1.55 -23.13 6.89
N ALA A 9 1.53 -23.50 8.17
CA ALA A 9 0.82 -22.75 9.20
C ALA A 9 1.62 -21.50 9.61
N LEU A 10 0.98 -20.34 9.48
CA LEU A 10 1.43 -19.06 10.04
C LEU A 10 0.91 -18.90 11.47
N ASP A 11 1.66 -18.17 12.28
CA ASP A 11 1.28 -17.79 13.64
C ASP A 11 0.29 -16.61 13.63
N SER A 12 -0.37 -16.34 14.76
CA SER A 12 -1.28 -15.20 14.88
C SER A 12 -0.50 -13.87 14.97
N ILE A 13 -1.11 -12.78 14.51
CA ILE A 13 -0.53 -11.44 14.63
C ILE A 13 -0.45 -11.01 16.09
N GLU A 14 -1.43 -11.39 16.90
CA GLU A 14 -1.48 -11.18 18.34
C GLU A 14 -0.26 -11.80 19.05
N ASP A 15 0.09 -13.06 18.73
CA ASP A 15 1.27 -13.72 19.27
C ASP A 15 2.57 -13.02 18.87
N ALA A 16 2.66 -12.56 17.60
CA ALA A 16 3.83 -11.85 17.12
C ALA A 16 3.99 -10.47 17.81
N ILE A 17 2.89 -9.77 18.10
CA ILE A 17 2.90 -8.52 18.85
C ILE A 17 3.43 -8.75 20.28
N GLU A 18 2.96 -9.78 20.98
CA GLU A 18 3.43 -10.09 22.33
C GLU A 18 4.89 -10.58 22.36
N ALA A 19 5.35 -11.31 21.32
CA ALA A 19 6.76 -11.65 21.15
C ALA A 19 7.63 -10.39 21.00
N ILE A 20 7.25 -9.46 20.11
CA ILE A 20 7.96 -8.19 19.92
C ILE A 20 8.00 -7.36 21.21
N LYS A 21 6.88 -7.29 21.92
CA LYS A 21 6.75 -6.60 23.22
C LYS A 21 7.68 -7.17 24.29
N SER A 22 7.96 -8.48 24.21
CA SER A 22 8.86 -9.19 25.12
C SER A 22 10.34 -9.08 24.70
N GLY A 23 10.64 -8.38 23.62
CA GLY A 23 12.00 -8.22 23.09
C GLY A 23 12.47 -9.38 22.21
N GLU A 24 11.55 -10.24 21.77
CA GLU A 24 11.86 -11.37 20.90
C GLU A 24 11.90 -10.97 19.42
N LEU A 25 12.51 -11.83 18.61
CA LEU A 25 12.50 -11.75 17.15
C LEU A 25 11.27 -12.45 16.60
N ILE A 26 10.75 -11.95 15.49
CA ILE A 26 9.76 -12.66 14.66
C ILE A 26 10.29 -12.78 13.24
N ILE A 27 9.68 -13.68 12.46
CA ILE A 27 9.87 -13.75 11.02
C ILE A 27 8.62 -13.18 10.35
N VAL A 28 8.82 -12.24 9.44
CA VAL A 28 7.74 -11.66 8.62
C VAL A 28 8.02 -11.99 7.17
N VAL A 29 7.02 -12.55 6.48
CA VAL A 29 7.08 -12.85 5.05
C VAL A 29 6.16 -11.92 4.27
N ASP A 30 6.56 -11.52 3.06
CA ASP A 30 5.70 -10.81 2.13
C ASP A 30 4.98 -11.75 1.13
N ASP A 31 4.12 -11.19 0.27
CA ASP A 31 3.38 -11.98 -0.72
C ASP A 31 4.31 -12.60 -1.78
N GLU A 32 3.95 -13.78 -2.30
CA GLU A 32 4.71 -14.49 -3.34
C GLU A 32 4.97 -13.65 -4.62
N ASP A 33 4.08 -12.70 -4.91
CA ASP A 33 4.16 -11.80 -6.08
C ASP A 33 5.01 -10.53 -5.83
N ARG A 34 5.58 -10.36 -4.62
CA ARG A 34 6.43 -9.21 -4.24
C ARG A 34 7.91 -9.60 -4.21
N GLU A 35 8.55 -9.72 -3.05
CA GLU A 35 9.94 -10.20 -2.92
C GLU A 35 9.95 -11.72 -2.72
N ASN A 36 8.87 -12.29 -2.16
CA ASN A 36 8.74 -13.69 -1.74
C ASN A 36 9.84 -14.06 -0.73
N GLU A 37 10.15 -13.12 0.17
CA GLU A 37 11.27 -13.16 1.11
C GLU A 37 10.76 -13.05 2.56
N GLY A 38 11.61 -13.48 3.49
CA GLY A 38 11.33 -13.35 4.91
C GLY A 38 12.44 -12.60 5.63
N ASP A 39 12.04 -11.73 6.54
CA ASP A 39 12.94 -10.92 7.36
C ASP A 39 12.81 -11.30 8.82
N PHE A 40 13.94 -11.35 9.53
CA PHE A 40 13.91 -11.25 10.99
C PHE A 40 13.57 -9.83 11.39
N ILE A 41 12.58 -9.64 12.26
CA ILE A 41 12.16 -8.33 12.76
C ILE A 41 12.17 -8.32 14.29
N CYS A 42 12.69 -7.24 14.89
CA CYS A 42 12.51 -6.94 16.32
C CYS A 42 12.30 -5.44 16.55
N ALA A 43 11.86 -5.06 17.76
CA ALA A 43 11.79 -3.66 18.15
C ALA A 43 13.19 -3.06 18.35
N ALA A 44 13.45 -1.89 17.76
CA ALA A 44 14.77 -1.26 17.83
C ALA A 44 15.13 -0.77 19.24
N GLU A 45 14.16 -0.41 20.08
CA GLU A 45 14.42 0.00 21.45
C GLU A 45 14.76 -1.16 22.41
N LEU A 46 14.46 -2.40 22.02
CA LEU A 46 14.77 -3.61 22.77
C LEU A 46 15.98 -4.37 22.20
N ILE A 47 16.68 -3.79 21.23
CA ILE A 47 17.83 -4.42 20.58
C ILE A 47 18.97 -4.67 21.58
N THR A 48 19.63 -5.81 21.43
CA THR A 48 20.81 -6.21 22.21
C THR A 48 21.95 -6.65 21.29
N PRO A 49 23.21 -6.65 21.77
CA PRO A 49 24.33 -7.22 21.03
C PRO A 49 24.10 -8.68 20.62
N GLU A 50 23.43 -9.46 21.46
CA GLU A 50 23.09 -10.87 21.19
C GLU A 50 22.11 -10.99 20.02
N ILE A 51 21.09 -10.13 19.97
CA ILE A 51 20.14 -10.09 18.84
C ILE A 51 20.84 -9.65 17.56
N VAL A 52 21.68 -8.62 17.60
CA VAL A 52 22.46 -8.17 16.42
C VAL A 52 23.38 -9.27 15.91
N ASN A 53 24.03 -10.01 16.82
CA ASN A 53 24.88 -11.13 16.45
C ASN A 53 24.07 -12.29 15.85
N PHE A 54 22.89 -12.58 16.39
CA PHE A 54 21.94 -13.54 15.81
C PHE A 54 21.53 -13.13 14.40
N MET A 55 21.08 -11.89 14.21
CA MET A 55 20.70 -11.34 12.91
C MET A 55 21.83 -11.44 11.88
N ALA A 56 23.06 -11.10 12.27
CA ALA A 56 24.22 -11.20 11.39
C ALA A 56 24.58 -12.64 11.00
N ARG A 57 24.35 -13.62 11.88
CA ARG A 57 24.72 -15.02 11.66
C ARG A 57 23.63 -15.83 10.95
N GLU A 58 22.38 -15.65 11.38
CA GLU A 58 21.23 -16.42 10.92
C GLU A 58 20.47 -15.71 9.79
N GLY A 59 20.42 -14.37 9.80
CA GLY A 59 19.86 -13.61 8.69
C GLY A 59 20.82 -13.55 7.51
N ARG A 60 22.07 -13.12 7.78
CA ARG A 60 23.16 -12.94 6.79
C ARG A 60 22.90 -11.87 5.72
N GLY A 61 21.71 -11.26 5.72
CA GLY A 61 21.36 -10.09 4.94
C GLY A 61 21.92 -8.79 5.51
N LEU A 62 21.32 -7.67 5.10
CA LEU A 62 21.73 -6.34 5.50
C LEU A 62 20.90 -5.85 6.69
N ILE A 63 21.55 -5.63 7.84
CA ILE A 63 20.84 -5.11 9.02
C ILE A 63 20.43 -3.65 8.77
N CYS A 64 19.13 -3.43 8.69
CA CYS A 64 18.53 -2.13 8.46
C CYS A 64 17.65 -1.70 9.64
N VAL A 65 17.43 -0.40 9.79
CA VAL A 65 16.65 0.17 10.90
C VAL A 65 15.53 1.07 10.38
N PRO A 66 14.34 0.50 10.14
CA PRO A 66 13.14 1.29 9.84
C PRO A 66 12.78 2.25 10.97
N ILE A 67 12.70 3.54 10.62
CA ILE A 67 12.29 4.63 11.50
C ILE A 67 11.28 5.54 10.79
N THR A 68 10.56 6.35 11.56
CA THR A 68 9.52 7.23 11.00
C THR A 68 10.11 8.41 10.22
N GLU A 69 9.31 9.02 9.34
CA GLU A 69 9.70 10.20 8.57
C GLU A 69 10.07 11.39 9.48
N GLU A 70 9.35 11.53 10.61
CA GLU A 70 9.65 12.54 11.62
C GLU A 70 11.03 12.30 12.24
N ARG A 71 11.34 11.04 12.58
CA ARG A 71 12.61 10.69 13.19
C ARG A 71 13.79 10.85 12.23
N CYS A 72 13.62 10.50 10.96
CA CYS A 72 14.60 10.83 9.92
C CYS A 72 14.86 12.34 9.84
N SER A 73 13.81 13.15 9.95
CA SER A 73 13.91 14.62 9.87
C SER A 73 14.61 15.21 11.09
N GLU A 74 14.28 14.73 12.31
CA GLU A 74 14.93 15.13 13.56
C GLU A 74 16.43 14.83 13.58
N LEU A 75 16.83 13.72 12.97
CA LEU A 75 18.22 13.26 12.92
C LEU A 75 18.98 13.71 11.66
N GLU A 76 18.37 14.53 10.80
CA GLU A 76 18.97 14.98 9.53
C GLU A 76 19.48 13.80 8.69
N LEU A 77 18.66 12.76 8.55
CA LEU A 77 18.97 11.56 7.76
C LEU A 77 18.43 11.72 6.34
N GLU A 78 19.27 12.28 5.48
CA GLU A 78 18.98 12.43 4.06
C GLU A 78 18.94 11.08 3.33
N MET A 79 18.19 11.01 2.22
CA MET A 79 18.17 9.84 1.35
C MET A 79 19.58 9.58 0.79
N MET A 80 20.00 8.31 0.73
CA MET A 80 21.36 7.96 0.27
C MET A 80 21.60 8.34 -1.19
N VAL A 81 20.55 8.33 -2.02
CA VAL A 81 20.59 8.66 -3.44
C VAL A 81 19.50 9.67 -3.78
N GLY A 82 19.77 10.56 -4.73
CA GLY A 82 18.80 11.56 -5.18
C GLY A 82 17.61 10.95 -5.94
N THR A 83 17.88 10.04 -6.89
CA THR A 83 16.86 9.29 -7.63
C THR A 83 16.99 7.81 -7.28
N ASN A 84 15.96 7.24 -6.64
CA ASN A 84 15.94 5.81 -6.32
C ASN A 84 15.49 5.01 -7.55
N THR A 85 16.35 4.10 -8.01
CA THR A 85 16.09 3.25 -9.18
C THR A 85 15.95 1.76 -8.81
N ALA A 86 15.90 1.44 -7.51
CA ALA A 86 15.74 0.08 -7.03
C ALA A 86 14.33 -0.47 -7.33
N LEU A 87 14.22 -1.78 -7.56
CA LEU A 87 12.99 -2.47 -7.97
C LEU A 87 11.76 -2.15 -7.08
N HIS A 88 11.96 -2.05 -5.76
CA HIS A 88 10.92 -1.75 -4.78
C HIS A 88 11.10 -0.38 -4.11
N GLU A 89 12.01 0.45 -4.64
CA GLU A 89 12.32 1.80 -4.16
C GLU A 89 12.54 1.87 -2.64
N THR A 90 13.22 0.87 -2.06
CA THR A 90 13.53 0.82 -0.63
C THR A 90 14.23 2.10 -0.19
N ALA A 91 13.67 2.76 0.82
CA ALA A 91 13.96 4.14 1.17
C ALA A 91 15.20 4.27 2.10
N PHE A 92 16.37 3.87 1.60
CA PHE A 92 17.63 4.01 2.32
C PHE A 92 18.01 5.47 2.58
N THR A 93 18.30 5.80 3.84
CA THR A 93 19.01 7.04 4.18
C THR A 93 20.52 6.82 4.12
N VAL A 94 21.30 7.90 4.27
CA VAL A 94 22.73 7.79 4.59
C VAL A 94 22.95 6.82 5.77
N SER A 95 23.97 5.96 5.67
CA SER A 95 24.31 5.03 6.75
C SER A 95 24.96 5.77 7.92
N VAL A 96 24.83 5.23 9.12
CA VAL A 96 25.29 5.88 10.34
C VAL A 96 25.98 4.94 11.32
N ASP A 97 26.84 5.53 12.15
CA ASP A 97 27.37 4.95 13.38
C ASP A 97 27.24 5.95 14.53
N LEU A 98 27.01 5.47 15.75
CA LEU A 98 27.09 6.32 16.95
C LEU A 98 28.56 6.70 17.22
N LEU A 99 28.81 8.00 17.39
CA LEU A 99 30.12 8.53 17.77
C LEU A 99 30.29 8.51 19.28
N GLY A 100 31.43 8.01 19.77
CA GLY A 100 31.72 7.94 21.20
C GLY A 100 30.93 6.82 21.90
N HIS A 101 30.61 7.00 23.19
CA HIS A 101 29.85 6.02 24.01
C HIS A 101 30.41 4.59 24.00
N GLY A 102 31.73 4.46 23.81
CA GLY A 102 32.43 3.18 23.70
C GLY A 102 32.13 2.41 22.42
N CYS A 103 31.59 3.06 21.38
CA CYS A 103 31.67 2.59 20.00
C CYS A 103 33.09 2.85 19.47
N THR A 104 33.57 1.96 18.63
CA THR A 104 34.92 2.00 18.06
C THR A 104 34.85 2.13 16.55
N THR A 105 34.81 1.00 15.84
CA THR A 105 34.73 0.96 14.38
C THR A 105 33.30 0.88 13.86
N GLY A 106 32.30 0.68 14.72
CA GLY A 106 30.89 0.66 14.32
C GLY A 106 30.36 -0.73 13.93
N ILE A 107 31.22 -1.63 13.46
CA ILE A 107 30.78 -2.92 12.85
C ILE A 107 30.45 -4.03 13.85
N SER A 108 30.99 -3.96 15.07
CA SER A 108 30.79 -5.01 16.08
C SER A 108 29.31 -5.15 16.43
N ALA A 109 28.87 -6.31 16.92
CA ALA A 109 27.48 -6.48 17.36
C ALA A 109 27.12 -5.50 18.48
N SER A 110 28.07 -5.20 19.37
CA SER A 110 27.93 -4.20 20.43
C SER A 110 27.79 -2.78 19.87
N ASP A 111 28.68 -2.39 18.94
CA ASP A 111 28.68 -1.06 18.33
C ASP A 111 27.40 -0.83 17.53
N ARG A 112 27.00 -1.80 16.71
CA ARG A 112 25.74 -1.78 15.95
C ARG A 112 24.52 -1.68 16.86
N SER A 113 24.45 -2.47 17.95
CA SER A 113 23.36 -2.38 18.93
C SER A 113 23.26 -0.99 19.55
N LYS A 114 24.39 -0.36 19.89
CA LYS A 114 24.40 1.02 20.43
C LYS A 114 23.95 2.05 19.41
N THR A 115 24.39 1.92 18.15
CA THR A 115 23.93 2.79 17.05
C THR A 115 22.42 2.68 16.85
N ILE A 116 21.87 1.45 16.88
CA ILE A 116 20.41 1.23 16.76
C ILE A 116 19.67 1.89 17.94
N GLN A 117 20.16 1.72 19.17
CA GLN A 117 19.57 2.37 20.35
C GLN A 117 19.61 3.91 20.25
N ALA A 118 20.70 4.48 19.72
CA ALA A 118 20.81 5.92 19.49
C ALA A 118 19.79 6.42 18.44
N LEU A 119 19.53 5.65 17.38
CA LEU A 119 18.54 6.02 16.37
C LEU A 119 17.13 6.20 16.96
N VAL A 120 16.79 5.46 18.02
CA VAL A 120 15.46 5.53 18.67
C VAL A 120 15.42 6.36 19.95
N SER A 121 16.58 6.78 20.47
CA SER A 121 16.66 7.61 21.68
C SER A 121 16.26 9.06 21.42
N LYS A 122 15.32 9.59 22.21
CA LYS A 122 14.88 11.00 22.11
C LYS A 122 16.00 12.01 22.37
N ASP A 123 17.05 11.60 23.08
CA ASP A 123 18.16 12.48 23.46
C ASP A 123 19.26 12.57 22.39
N THR A 124 19.24 11.67 21.40
CA THR A 124 20.23 11.65 20.32
C THR A 124 20.03 12.80 19.36
N LYS A 125 21.12 13.52 19.09
CA LYS A 125 21.19 14.65 18.16
C LYS A 125 21.86 14.23 16.85
N PRO A 126 21.63 14.96 15.74
CA PRO A 126 22.29 14.69 14.47
C PRO A 126 23.82 14.59 14.54
N ALA A 127 24.45 15.40 15.41
CA ALA A 127 25.89 15.45 15.61
C ALA A 127 26.48 14.25 16.38
N ASP A 128 25.63 13.46 17.05
CA ASP A 128 26.06 12.24 17.74
C ASP A 128 26.26 11.07 16.74
N LEU A 129 25.84 11.24 15.48
CA LEU A 129 25.88 10.22 14.44
C LEU A 129 26.94 10.55 13.38
N GLY A 130 27.88 9.63 13.19
CA GLY A 130 28.83 9.64 12.09
C GLY A 130 28.15 9.22 10.80
N ARG A 131 28.52 9.86 9.68
CA ARG A 131 28.03 9.56 8.32
C ARG A 131 29.26 9.48 7.39
N PRO A 132 29.50 8.37 6.67
CA PRO A 132 28.77 7.10 6.69
C PRO A 132 29.02 6.29 7.98
N GLY A 133 28.31 5.17 8.12
CA GLY A 133 28.55 4.13 9.13
C GLY A 133 28.02 2.76 8.71
N HIS A 134 27.78 1.87 9.68
CA HIS A 134 27.48 0.44 9.43
C HIS A 134 26.04 0.04 9.71
N ILE A 135 25.20 0.97 10.19
CA ILE A 135 23.75 0.79 10.28
C ILE A 135 23.07 1.57 9.16
N PHE A 136 22.04 0.98 8.56
CA PHE A 136 21.33 1.52 7.41
C PHE A 136 19.88 1.88 7.81
N PRO A 137 19.61 3.14 8.18
CA PRO A 137 18.24 3.54 8.48
C PRO A 137 17.39 3.52 7.21
N LEU A 138 16.13 3.10 7.37
CA LEU A 138 15.12 3.11 6.32
C LEU A 138 14.00 4.06 6.71
N LYS A 139 13.63 4.95 5.80
CA LYS A 139 12.51 5.88 6.02
C LYS A 139 11.19 5.18 5.71
N ALA A 140 10.49 4.76 6.75
CA ALA A 140 9.21 4.08 6.62
C ALA A 140 8.08 5.06 6.31
N LYS A 141 7.12 4.68 5.46
CA LYS A 141 6.00 5.55 5.09
C LYS A 141 5.04 5.76 6.25
N ARG A 142 4.62 7.01 6.47
CA ARG A 142 3.58 7.33 7.46
C ARG A 142 2.30 6.57 7.15
N GLY A 143 1.84 5.75 8.09
CA GLY A 143 0.68 4.87 7.93
C GLY A 143 1.05 3.38 7.84
N GLY A 144 2.34 3.04 7.71
CA GLY A 144 2.83 1.67 7.80
C GLY A 144 2.33 0.79 6.65
N VAL A 145 2.03 -0.48 6.95
CA VAL A 145 1.69 -1.49 5.93
C VAL A 145 0.41 -1.17 5.17
N LEU A 146 -0.46 -0.32 5.74
CA LEU A 146 -1.66 0.19 5.09
C LEU A 146 -1.36 1.19 3.97
N ARG A 147 -0.14 1.74 3.92
CA ARG A 147 0.33 2.64 2.85
C ARG A 147 1.28 1.96 1.88
N ARG A 148 2.23 1.17 2.39
CA ARG A 148 3.19 0.43 1.57
C ARG A 148 3.38 -0.96 2.17
N THR A 149 3.11 -1.98 1.38
CA THR A 149 3.13 -3.38 1.80
C THR A 149 4.55 -3.95 1.76
N GLY A 150 5.43 -3.55 2.69
CA GLY A 150 6.82 -4.02 2.72
C GLY A 150 7.37 -4.22 4.14
N HIS A 151 8.50 -4.94 4.23
CA HIS A 151 9.17 -5.26 5.50
C HIS A 151 9.56 -4.01 6.31
N THR A 152 9.95 -2.94 5.62
CA THR A 152 10.22 -1.62 6.23
C THR A 152 9.02 -1.11 7.04
N GLU A 153 7.82 -1.19 6.46
CA GLU A 153 6.60 -0.75 7.11
C GLU A 153 6.14 -1.73 8.22
N ALA A 154 6.30 -3.03 8.01
CA ALA A 154 6.00 -4.03 9.04
C ALA A 154 6.86 -3.83 10.29
N ALA A 155 8.15 -3.52 10.10
CA ALA A 155 9.12 -3.32 11.18
C ALA A 155 8.83 -2.08 12.06
N ILE A 156 8.06 -1.09 11.58
CA ILE A 156 7.60 0.03 12.43
C ILE A 156 6.21 -0.23 13.04
N ASP A 157 5.40 -1.09 12.41
CA ASP A 157 4.03 -1.34 12.83
C ASP A 157 3.97 -2.34 13.98
N PHE A 158 4.74 -3.43 13.96
CA PHE A 158 4.77 -4.39 15.06
C PHE A 158 5.19 -3.74 16.40
N PRO A 159 6.29 -2.98 16.50
CA PRO A 159 6.62 -2.25 17.72
C PRO A 159 5.52 -1.26 18.13
N ARG A 160 4.92 -0.53 17.18
CA ARG A 160 3.81 0.40 17.50
C ARG A 160 2.62 -0.33 18.12
N LEU A 161 2.22 -1.46 17.55
CA LEU A 161 1.11 -2.28 18.06
C LEU A 161 1.44 -2.90 19.42
N ALA A 162 2.72 -3.19 19.69
CA ALA A 162 3.22 -3.64 20.99
C ALA A 162 3.27 -2.53 22.06
N GLY A 163 2.96 -1.28 21.72
CA GLY A 163 3.08 -0.12 22.63
C GLY A 163 4.52 0.38 22.80
N LEU A 164 5.41 0.00 21.89
CA LEU A 164 6.81 0.37 21.82
C LEU A 164 7.02 1.55 20.86
N SER A 165 8.23 2.13 20.88
CA SER A 165 8.64 3.15 19.91
C SER A 165 8.47 2.63 18.48
N PRO A 166 7.92 3.43 17.53
CA PRO A 166 7.61 2.99 16.16
C PRO A 166 8.87 2.88 15.28
N ALA A 167 9.79 2.03 15.68
CA ALA A 167 11.07 1.78 15.05
C ALA A 167 11.48 0.31 15.25
N GLY A 168 11.98 -0.30 14.18
CA GLY A 168 12.36 -1.71 14.17
C GLY A 168 13.77 -1.93 13.64
N VAL A 169 14.22 -3.17 13.76
CA VAL A 169 15.41 -3.68 13.06
C VAL A 169 14.95 -4.83 12.19
N LEU A 170 15.40 -4.84 10.94
CA LEU A 170 15.15 -5.95 10.02
C LEU A 170 16.45 -6.45 9.39
N VAL A 171 16.44 -7.72 9.00
CA VAL A 171 17.46 -8.33 8.15
C VAL A 171 16.85 -9.47 7.34
N GLU A 172 17.16 -9.52 6.06
CA GLU A 172 16.69 -10.59 5.18
C GLU A 172 17.31 -11.93 5.58
N ILE A 173 16.55 -13.02 5.42
CA ILE A 173 16.98 -14.37 5.80
C ILE A 173 17.48 -15.15 4.58
N LEU A 174 18.77 -15.47 4.60
CA LEU A 174 19.41 -16.28 3.56
C LEU A 174 19.58 -17.73 4.03
N ASN A 175 19.43 -18.67 3.10
CA ASN A 175 19.85 -20.05 3.24
C ASN A 175 21.39 -20.14 3.39
N GLU A 176 21.87 -21.31 3.81
CA GLU A 176 23.30 -21.50 4.03
C GLU A 176 24.16 -21.35 2.77
N ASP A 177 23.58 -21.65 1.61
CA ASP A 177 24.20 -21.50 0.28
C ASP A 177 24.17 -20.05 -0.25
N GLY A 178 23.58 -19.12 0.49
CA GLY A 178 23.44 -17.71 0.14
C GLY A 178 22.22 -17.39 -0.73
N SER A 179 21.38 -18.37 -1.07
CA SER A 179 20.07 -18.11 -1.69
C SER A 179 19.07 -17.56 -0.67
N MET A 180 18.01 -16.90 -1.12
CA MET A 180 16.97 -16.38 -0.23
C MET A 180 16.12 -17.52 0.36
N ALA A 181 15.87 -17.47 1.68
CA ALA A 181 14.98 -18.42 2.33
C ALA A 181 13.53 -18.13 1.96
N ARG A 182 12.83 -19.14 1.43
CA ARG A 182 11.40 -19.09 1.07
C ARG A 182 10.55 -19.69 2.18
N LEU A 183 9.23 -19.51 2.08
CA LEU A 183 8.27 -19.89 3.12
C LEU A 183 8.48 -21.28 3.78
N PRO A 184 8.76 -22.37 3.04
CA PRO A 184 9.04 -23.67 3.67
C PRO A 184 10.27 -23.63 4.59
N GLN A 185 11.36 -23.00 4.13
CA GLN A 185 12.61 -22.86 4.87
C GLN A 185 12.42 -21.92 6.07
N LEU A 186 11.68 -20.82 5.89
CA LEU A 186 11.34 -19.88 6.96
C LEU A 186 10.57 -20.56 8.09
N ARG A 187 9.65 -21.47 7.78
CA ARG A 187 8.93 -22.25 8.80
C ARG A 187 9.86 -23.18 9.58
N GLU A 188 10.81 -23.82 8.91
CA GLU A 188 11.84 -24.65 9.56
C GLU A 188 12.72 -23.80 10.50
N ILE A 189 13.16 -22.63 10.04
CA ILE A 189 13.96 -21.68 10.84
C ILE A 189 13.16 -21.18 12.05
N ALA A 190 11.90 -20.81 11.85
CA ALA A 190 11.01 -20.38 12.92
C ALA A 190 10.83 -21.47 13.98
N ASN A 191 10.66 -22.74 13.57
CA ASN A 191 10.58 -23.86 14.50
C ASN A 191 11.91 -24.10 15.24
N ARG A 192 13.03 -24.01 14.52
CA ARG A 192 14.39 -24.21 15.07
C ARG A 192 14.71 -23.22 16.18
N PHE A 193 14.30 -21.97 16.02
CA PHE A 193 14.58 -20.89 16.97
C PHE A 193 13.39 -20.51 17.84
N ASN A 194 12.27 -21.23 17.74
CA ASN A 194 11.03 -20.94 18.45
C ASN A 194 10.55 -19.50 18.22
N LEU A 195 10.54 -19.06 16.97
CA LEU A 195 10.10 -17.72 16.56
C LEU A 195 8.72 -17.79 15.92
N LYS A 196 7.96 -16.70 16.04
CA LYS A 196 6.69 -16.53 15.34
C LYS A 196 6.95 -16.23 13.87
N LEU A 197 6.20 -16.89 12.98
CA LEU A 197 6.22 -16.63 11.53
C LEU A 197 4.85 -16.11 11.10
N VAL A 198 4.82 -14.87 10.62
CA VAL A 198 3.60 -14.15 10.21
C VAL A 198 3.76 -13.54 8.82
N SER A 199 2.66 -13.12 8.20
CA SER A 199 2.70 -12.44 6.91
C SER A 199 2.32 -10.95 6.99
N ILE A 200 2.85 -10.14 6.07
CA ILE A 200 2.42 -8.74 5.91
C ILE A 200 0.92 -8.66 5.60
N LYS A 201 0.41 -9.62 4.83
CA LYS A 201 -1.02 -9.72 4.52
C LYS A 201 -1.86 -9.86 5.80
N ASP A 202 -1.50 -10.78 6.68
CA ASP A 202 -2.22 -10.98 7.95
C ASP A 202 -2.08 -9.76 8.86
N LEU A 203 -0.93 -9.07 8.85
CA LEU A 203 -0.74 -7.81 9.58
C LEU A 203 -1.67 -6.71 9.05
N ILE A 204 -1.84 -6.60 7.73
CA ILE A 204 -2.79 -5.66 7.12
C ILE A 204 -4.21 -6.01 7.57
N GLU A 205 -4.62 -7.27 7.47
CA GLU A 205 -5.94 -7.75 7.91
C GLU A 205 -6.19 -7.43 9.41
N TYR A 206 -5.19 -7.68 10.27
CA TYR A 206 -5.24 -7.36 11.69
C TYR A 206 -5.41 -5.86 11.92
N ARG A 207 -4.55 -5.02 11.32
CA ARG A 207 -4.62 -3.56 11.50
C ARG A 207 -5.94 -2.99 11.00
N LEU A 208 -6.50 -3.53 9.91
CA LEU A 208 -7.80 -3.08 9.40
C LEU A 208 -8.99 -3.49 10.26
N ARG A 209 -8.83 -4.56 11.04
CA ARG A 209 -9.85 -5.01 11.99
C ARG A 209 -9.82 -4.17 13.27
N GLU A 210 -8.63 -3.84 13.77
CA GLU A 210 -8.46 -3.12 15.04
C GLU A 210 -8.44 -1.59 14.86
N GLU A 211 -7.96 -1.09 13.71
CA GLU A 211 -7.85 0.34 13.42
C GLU A 211 -8.85 0.76 12.33
N SER A 212 -9.65 1.78 12.64
CA SER A 212 -10.40 2.50 11.61
C SER A 212 -9.57 3.67 11.10
N LEU A 213 -9.34 3.72 9.79
CA LEU A 213 -8.82 4.90 9.08
C LEU A 213 -9.93 5.89 8.72
N ILE A 214 -11.19 5.53 8.97
CA ILE A 214 -12.34 6.33 8.60
C ILE A 214 -13.21 6.68 9.81
N LYS A 215 -13.91 7.81 9.71
CA LYS A 215 -14.96 8.21 10.62
C LYS A 215 -16.19 8.58 9.82
N ARG A 216 -17.32 7.91 10.05
CA ARG A 216 -18.62 8.31 9.51
C ARG A 216 -19.03 9.65 10.15
N GLU A 217 -19.22 10.69 9.33
CA GLU A 217 -19.50 12.05 9.81
C GLU A 217 -21.00 12.36 9.79
N ILE A 218 -21.64 12.27 8.61
CA ILE A 218 -23.05 12.61 8.42
C ILE A 218 -23.65 11.84 7.25
N GLY A 219 -24.95 11.56 7.33
CA GLY A 219 -25.77 11.04 6.23
C GLY A 219 -26.85 12.05 5.86
N VAL A 220 -27.16 12.17 4.57
CA VAL A 220 -28.26 13.01 4.07
C VAL A 220 -29.04 12.30 2.96
N ASP A 221 -30.35 12.54 2.93
CA ASP A 221 -31.22 12.14 1.83
C ASP A 221 -30.87 12.91 0.56
N MET A 222 -30.52 12.20 -0.51
CA MET A 222 -29.99 12.81 -1.75
C MET A 222 -30.75 12.34 -2.99
N PRO A 223 -31.83 13.02 -3.39
CA PRO A 223 -32.43 12.85 -4.70
C PRO A 223 -31.51 13.42 -5.78
N THR A 224 -31.29 12.66 -6.85
CA THR A 224 -30.46 13.06 -7.99
C THR A 224 -31.20 12.82 -9.30
N LYS A 225 -30.62 13.27 -10.42
CA LYS A 225 -31.15 12.97 -11.76
C LYS A 225 -31.02 11.49 -12.15
N TRP A 226 -30.16 10.73 -11.47
CA TRP A 226 -29.80 9.35 -11.81
C TRP A 226 -30.27 8.35 -10.76
N GLY A 227 -31.12 8.78 -9.83
CA GLY A 227 -31.63 7.95 -8.74
C GLY A 227 -31.71 8.71 -7.42
N HIS A 228 -32.23 8.03 -6.41
CA HIS A 228 -32.38 8.54 -5.06
C HIS A 228 -31.56 7.70 -4.10
N PHE A 229 -30.63 8.34 -3.40
CA PHE A 229 -29.62 7.71 -2.55
C PHE A 229 -29.56 8.35 -1.17
N ASP A 230 -29.06 7.58 -0.19
CA ASP A 230 -28.49 8.13 1.03
C ASP A 230 -27.02 8.50 0.75
N LEU A 231 -26.67 9.77 0.92
CA LEU A 231 -25.29 10.24 0.82
C LEU A 231 -24.66 10.26 2.20
N ILE A 232 -23.61 9.46 2.39
CA ILE A 232 -22.85 9.40 3.64
C ILE A 232 -21.46 9.98 3.43
N ALA A 233 -21.04 10.90 4.31
CA ALA A 233 -19.70 11.45 4.32
C ALA A 233 -18.80 10.71 5.32
N TYR A 234 -17.60 10.39 4.88
CA TYR A 234 -16.56 9.74 5.67
C TYR A 234 -15.32 10.63 5.72
N ARG A 235 -14.79 10.87 6.92
CA ARG A 235 -13.50 11.51 7.11
C ARG A 235 -12.41 10.48 7.24
N GLN A 236 -11.35 10.62 6.44
CA GLN A 236 -10.12 9.88 6.61
C GLN A 236 -9.32 10.48 7.79
N ILE A 237 -9.01 9.68 8.81
CA ILE A 237 -8.47 10.16 10.08
C ILE A 237 -7.06 10.74 9.93
N ASN A 238 -6.21 10.11 9.12
CA ASN A 238 -4.80 10.49 9.00
C ASN A 238 -4.56 11.69 8.08
N THR A 239 -5.42 11.93 7.09
CA THR A 239 -5.28 13.06 6.14
C THR A 239 -6.31 14.17 6.39
N GLY A 240 -7.43 13.86 7.03
CA GLY A 240 -8.56 14.77 7.19
C GLY A 240 -9.47 14.87 5.95
N ASP A 241 -9.13 14.17 4.87
CA ASP A 241 -9.89 14.18 3.61
C ASP A 241 -11.31 13.65 3.80
N LEU A 242 -12.22 14.13 2.97
CA LEU A 242 -13.60 13.67 2.93
C LEU A 242 -13.84 12.79 1.71
N HIS A 243 -14.42 11.61 1.95
CA HIS A 243 -14.93 10.68 0.96
C HIS A 243 -16.43 10.57 1.10
N LEU A 244 -17.11 10.16 0.04
CA LEU A 244 -18.57 10.03 0.02
C LEU A 244 -18.98 8.62 -0.37
N ALA A 245 -20.09 8.15 0.15
CA ALA A 245 -20.76 6.94 -0.30
C ALA A 245 -22.22 7.28 -0.64
N LEU A 246 -22.64 6.97 -1.87
CA LEU A 246 -24.05 6.96 -2.26
C LEU A 246 -24.57 5.55 -2.05
N VAL A 247 -25.59 5.40 -1.20
CA VAL A 247 -26.16 4.11 -0.82
C VAL A 247 -27.59 4.03 -1.29
N LYS A 248 -27.96 2.89 -1.86
CA LYS A 248 -29.32 2.54 -2.27
C LYS A 248 -29.74 1.26 -1.57
N GLY A 249 -30.93 1.27 -0.99
CA GLY A 249 -31.57 0.08 -0.42
C GLY A 249 -30.81 -0.52 0.76
N THR A 250 -31.16 -1.76 1.09
CA THR A 250 -30.54 -2.56 2.15
C THR A 250 -30.24 -3.96 1.63
N TRP A 251 -29.39 -4.69 2.35
CA TRP A 251 -28.97 -6.05 2.03
C TRP A 251 -28.85 -6.89 3.29
N GLU A 252 -28.99 -8.20 3.11
CA GLU A 252 -28.72 -9.16 4.17
C GLU A 252 -27.22 -9.46 4.27
N LYS A 253 -26.80 -10.00 5.42
CA LYS A 253 -25.42 -10.44 5.61
C LYS A 253 -25.04 -11.47 4.53
N ASP A 254 -23.85 -11.31 3.95
CA ASP A 254 -23.29 -12.16 2.89
C ASP A 254 -24.06 -12.15 1.56
N GLU A 255 -25.03 -11.23 1.39
CA GLU A 255 -25.67 -10.97 0.10
C GLU A 255 -24.68 -10.22 -0.83
N PRO A 256 -24.49 -10.66 -2.09
CA PRO A 256 -23.70 -9.93 -3.07
C PRO A 256 -24.32 -8.58 -3.46
N VAL A 257 -23.66 -7.47 -3.13
CA VAL A 257 -24.13 -6.10 -3.39
C VAL A 257 -23.42 -5.48 -4.59
N LEU A 258 -24.15 -4.73 -5.44
CA LEU A 258 -23.56 -4.02 -6.56
C LEU A 258 -22.76 -2.80 -6.07
N VAL A 259 -21.47 -2.72 -6.42
CA VAL A 259 -20.56 -1.71 -5.88
C VAL A 259 -19.77 -1.02 -6.97
N ARG A 260 -19.65 0.30 -6.90
CA ARG A 260 -18.69 1.09 -7.67
C ARG A 260 -17.75 1.85 -6.74
N VAL A 261 -16.44 1.67 -6.90
CA VAL A 261 -15.44 2.57 -6.30
C VAL A 261 -14.94 3.53 -7.37
N HIS A 262 -15.35 4.79 -7.26
CA HIS A 262 -15.07 5.86 -8.23
C HIS A 262 -14.02 6.82 -7.67
N SER A 263 -12.95 7.06 -8.43
CA SER A 263 -11.96 8.09 -8.11
C SER A 263 -12.44 9.44 -8.63
N SER A 264 -12.40 10.48 -7.79
CA SER A 264 -12.86 11.82 -8.16
C SER A 264 -12.15 12.35 -9.40
N CYS A 265 -12.92 13.07 -10.23
CA CYS A 265 -12.43 13.69 -11.45
C CYS A 265 -13.19 15.00 -11.68
N VAL A 266 -12.74 16.10 -11.11
CA VAL A 266 -13.32 17.45 -11.25
C VAL A 266 -13.57 17.79 -12.72
N THR A 267 -12.60 17.54 -13.59
CA THR A 267 -12.75 17.85 -15.03
C THR A 267 -13.85 17.02 -15.69
N GLY A 268 -14.01 15.74 -15.32
CA GLY A 268 -14.99 14.84 -15.93
C GLY A 268 -16.35 14.89 -15.26
N ASP A 269 -16.38 14.73 -13.95
CA ASP A 269 -17.57 14.60 -13.11
C ASP A 269 -18.31 15.94 -12.96
N ILE A 270 -17.57 17.05 -12.81
CA ILE A 270 -18.18 18.39 -12.57
C ILE A 270 -18.29 19.17 -13.87
N PHE A 271 -17.19 19.29 -14.64
CA PHE A 271 -17.16 20.12 -15.85
C PHE A 271 -17.53 19.38 -17.15
N GLY A 272 -17.79 18.07 -17.09
CA GLY A 272 -18.24 17.30 -18.27
C GLY A 272 -17.18 17.18 -19.36
N SER A 273 -15.89 17.10 -19.01
CA SER A 273 -14.80 17.03 -19.99
C SER A 273 -14.94 15.82 -20.92
N CYS A 274 -14.93 16.07 -22.22
CA CYS A 274 -14.90 15.03 -23.25
C CYS A 274 -13.54 14.31 -23.37
N ARG A 275 -12.47 14.79 -22.71
CA ARG A 275 -11.12 14.17 -22.78
C ARG A 275 -11.01 12.87 -21.98
N CYS A 276 -11.97 12.59 -21.11
CA CYS A 276 -12.04 11.37 -20.32
C CYS A 276 -13.47 10.82 -20.34
N ASP A 277 -13.67 9.66 -19.71
CA ASP A 277 -14.97 9.01 -19.57
C ASP A 277 -15.45 8.95 -18.10
N CYS A 278 -14.78 9.65 -17.18
CA CYS A 278 -15.06 9.55 -15.75
C CYS A 278 -16.49 9.99 -15.38
N GLY A 279 -16.92 11.19 -15.81
CA GLY A 279 -18.25 11.70 -15.49
C GLY A 279 -19.37 10.78 -16.01
N PRO A 280 -19.36 10.41 -17.31
CA PRO A 280 -20.31 9.43 -17.83
C PRO A 280 -20.28 8.08 -17.10
N GLN A 281 -19.10 7.57 -16.70
CA GLN A 281 -19.02 6.34 -15.89
C GLN A 281 -19.64 6.52 -14.50
N LEU A 282 -19.47 7.67 -13.84
CA LEU A 282 -20.08 7.94 -12.55
C LEU A 282 -21.61 7.87 -12.67
N HIS A 283 -22.17 8.64 -13.61
CA HIS A 283 -23.62 8.70 -13.82
C HIS A 283 -24.17 7.34 -14.23
N LYS A 284 -23.49 6.60 -15.12
CA LYS A 284 -23.94 5.26 -15.51
C LYS A 284 -23.91 4.28 -14.34
N ALA A 285 -22.93 4.38 -13.45
CA ALA A 285 -22.90 3.56 -12.23
C ALA A 285 -24.06 3.92 -11.28
N MET A 286 -24.42 5.20 -11.17
CA MET A 286 -25.61 5.65 -10.43
C MET A 286 -26.89 5.03 -10.98
N GLU A 287 -27.09 5.10 -12.30
CA GLU A 287 -28.24 4.46 -12.95
C GLU A 287 -28.27 2.95 -12.71
N MET A 288 -27.14 2.25 -12.87
CA MET A 288 -27.07 0.79 -12.63
C MET A 288 -27.44 0.41 -11.18
N VAL A 289 -27.01 1.20 -10.21
CA VAL A 289 -27.35 0.97 -8.79
C VAL A 289 -28.81 1.31 -8.52
N ASP A 290 -29.33 2.39 -9.10
CA ASP A 290 -30.74 2.76 -8.95
C ASP A 290 -31.68 1.70 -9.58
N GLU A 291 -31.35 1.23 -10.79
CA GLU A 291 -32.06 0.15 -11.50
C GLU A 291 -32.04 -1.17 -10.70
N ALA A 292 -30.92 -1.48 -10.04
CA ALA A 292 -30.81 -2.66 -9.18
C ALA A 292 -31.63 -2.54 -7.89
N GLY A 293 -32.02 -1.32 -7.49
CA GLY A 293 -32.72 -1.01 -6.25
C GLY A 293 -31.89 -1.19 -4.97
N LYS A 294 -30.66 -1.70 -5.09
CA LYS A 294 -29.69 -1.85 -4.00
C LYS A 294 -28.26 -1.72 -4.51
N GLY A 295 -27.39 -1.04 -3.76
CA GLY A 295 -25.97 -0.93 -4.09
C GLY A 295 -25.29 0.29 -3.48
N VAL A 296 -23.98 0.37 -3.72
CA VAL A 296 -23.12 1.42 -3.15
C VAL A 296 -22.19 2.01 -4.21
N ILE A 297 -22.04 3.33 -4.20
CA ILE A 297 -21.05 4.04 -5.00
C ILE A 297 -20.17 4.84 -4.05
N VAL A 298 -18.94 4.38 -3.87
CA VAL A 298 -17.93 5.09 -3.07
C VAL A 298 -17.24 6.09 -3.99
N TYR A 299 -17.42 7.38 -3.70
CA TYR A 299 -16.72 8.49 -4.36
C TYR A 299 -15.49 8.87 -3.54
N MET A 300 -14.35 8.37 -3.98
CA MET A 300 -13.05 8.62 -3.34
C MET A 300 -12.50 9.95 -3.81
N ASN A 301 -12.22 10.87 -2.89
CA ASN A 301 -11.57 12.14 -3.20
C ASN A 301 -10.07 11.95 -3.49
N GLN A 302 -9.74 11.46 -4.70
CA GLN A 302 -8.40 11.10 -5.14
C GLN A 302 -8.18 11.50 -6.61
N GLU A 303 -8.17 12.81 -6.85
CA GLU A 303 -8.04 13.39 -8.18
C GLU A 303 -6.73 12.99 -8.86
N GLY A 304 -6.76 12.83 -10.19
CA GLY A 304 -5.56 12.54 -10.97
C GLY A 304 -4.91 11.19 -10.70
N ARG A 305 -5.61 10.25 -10.04
CA ARG A 305 -5.05 9.00 -9.50
C ARG A 305 -4.15 9.21 -8.28
N GLY A 306 -4.49 10.17 -7.43
CA GLY A 306 -3.75 10.49 -6.20
C GLY A 306 -2.79 11.67 -6.32
N ILE A 307 -2.38 12.05 -7.54
CA ILE A 307 -1.42 13.15 -7.76
C ILE A 307 -2.05 14.55 -7.61
N GLY A 308 -3.38 14.64 -7.51
CA GLY A 308 -4.12 15.90 -7.38
C GLY A 308 -4.41 16.64 -8.69
N LEU A 309 -5.32 17.61 -8.61
CA LEU A 309 -5.84 18.32 -9.78
C LEU A 309 -4.75 19.08 -10.56
N LEU A 310 -3.88 19.80 -9.84
CA LEU A 310 -2.85 20.62 -10.48
C LEU A 310 -1.89 19.78 -11.32
N ASN A 311 -1.44 18.64 -10.78
CA ASN A 311 -0.52 17.76 -11.48
C ASN A 311 -1.20 17.04 -12.66
N LYS A 312 -2.48 16.69 -12.52
CA LYS A 312 -3.27 16.22 -13.66
C LYS A 312 -3.34 17.24 -14.80
N LEU A 313 -3.52 18.53 -14.49
CA LEU A 313 -3.54 19.58 -15.51
C LEU A 313 -2.16 19.78 -16.15
N ARG A 314 -1.07 19.64 -15.39
CA ARG A 314 0.29 19.59 -15.94
C ARG A 314 0.46 18.40 -16.90
N ALA A 315 -0.06 17.23 -16.55
CA ALA A 315 -0.02 16.05 -17.42
C ALA A 315 -0.81 16.28 -18.72
N TYR A 316 -1.97 16.95 -18.65
CA TYR A 316 -2.71 17.36 -19.85
C TYR A 316 -1.90 18.29 -20.74
N LYS A 317 -1.11 19.20 -20.14
CA LYS A 317 -0.27 20.11 -20.92
C LYS A 317 0.84 19.37 -21.66
N LEU A 318 1.46 18.38 -21.01
CA LEU A 318 2.44 17.50 -21.66
C LEU A 318 1.82 16.63 -22.75
N GLN A 319 0.58 16.17 -22.55
CA GLN A 319 -0.15 15.43 -23.59
C GLN A 319 -0.44 16.28 -24.83
N GLU A 320 -0.76 17.57 -24.65
CA GLU A 320 -0.88 18.52 -25.77
C GLU A 320 0.44 18.68 -26.54
N MET A 321 1.57 18.45 -25.88
CA MET A 321 2.91 18.47 -26.47
C MET A 321 3.32 17.12 -27.08
N GLY A 322 2.40 16.14 -27.13
CA GLY A 322 2.59 14.87 -27.84
C GLY A 322 2.89 13.67 -26.96
N ARG A 323 2.96 13.82 -25.63
CA ARG A 323 3.13 12.70 -24.68
C ARG A 323 1.85 11.89 -24.53
N ASP A 324 1.96 10.59 -24.27
CA ASP A 324 0.81 9.83 -23.78
C ASP A 324 0.58 10.02 -22.26
N THR A 325 -0.49 9.44 -21.71
CA THR A 325 -0.82 9.59 -20.29
C THR A 325 0.21 8.99 -19.34
N VAL A 326 0.88 7.92 -19.75
CA VAL A 326 1.92 7.27 -18.93
C VAL A 326 3.20 8.10 -18.98
N GLU A 327 3.63 8.51 -20.17
CA GLU A 327 4.81 9.35 -20.38
C GLU A 327 4.70 10.69 -19.63
N ALA A 328 3.53 11.34 -19.72
CA ALA A 328 3.30 12.61 -19.04
C ALA A 328 3.38 12.49 -17.51
N ASN A 329 2.95 11.38 -16.92
CA ASN A 329 3.04 11.16 -15.47
C ASN A 329 4.47 10.84 -15.04
N LEU A 330 5.19 10.03 -15.81
CA LEU A 330 6.60 9.71 -15.57
C LEU A 330 7.48 10.97 -15.66
N GLU A 331 7.23 11.83 -16.66
CA GLU A 331 7.97 13.10 -16.84
C GLU A 331 7.71 14.09 -15.69
N LEU A 332 6.55 14.00 -15.04
CA LEU A 332 6.23 14.79 -13.85
C LEU A 332 6.72 14.17 -12.54
N GLY A 333 7.38 13.00 -12.59
CA GLY A 333 7.93 12.32 -11.42
C GLY A 333 6.89 11.60 -10.56
N PHE A 334 5.73 11.23 -11.11
CA PHE A 334 4.68 10.52 -10.38
C PHE A 334 4.57 9.05 -10.80
N PRO A 335 4.26 8.13 -9.87
CA PRO A 335 3.96 6.74 -10.21
C PRO A 335 2.71 6.65 -11.09
N MET A 336 2.55 5.51 -11.78
CA MET A 336 1.44 5.30 -12.72
C MET A 336 0.06 5.27 -12.03
N ASP A 337 0.03 4.91 -10.75
CA ASP A 337 -1.16 4.78 -9.89
C ASP A 337 -0.77 4.93 -8.41
N ASP A 338 -1.29 5.94 -7.70
CA ASP A 338 -1.01 6.23 -6.27
C ASP A 338 -2.31 6.17 -5.44
N ARG A 339 -3.29 5.38 -5.89
CA ARG A 339 -4.61 5.33 -5.26
C ARG A 339 -4.59 4.54 -3.95
N ASP A 340 -5.28 5.10 -2.95
CA ASP A 340 -5.55 4.44 -1.67
C ASP A 340 -6.79 3.55 -1.81
N TYR A 341 -6.57 2.24 -1.88
CA TYR A 341 -7.63 1.25 -1.94
C TYR A 341 -8.17 0.89 -0.54
N GLY A 342 -7.41 1.19 0.52
CA GLY A 342 -7.77 0.75 1.87
C GLY A 342 -8.89 1.54 2.50
N VAL A 343 -8.91 2.85 2.29
CA VAL A 343 -10.02 3.70 2.76
C VAL A 343 -11.34 3.31 2.09
N GLY A 344 -11.33 3.07 0.78
CA GLY A 344 -12.53 2.65 0.05
C GLY A 344 -13.07 1.32 0.56
N ALA A 345 -12.19 0.37 0.88
CA ALA A 345 -12.57 -0.91 1.44
C ALA A 345 -13.14 -0.81 2.86
N GLN A 346 -12.54 0.04 3.71
CA GLN A 346 -13.09 0.30 5.05
C GLN A 346 -14.47 0.96 5.01
N ILE A 347 -14.72 1.87 4.05
CA ILE A 347 -16.05 2.47 3.87
C ILE A 347 -17.09 1.38 3.55
N LEU A 348 -16.75 0.44 2.67
CA LEU A 348 -17.66 -0.67 2.34
C LEU A 348 -17.89 -1.60 3.54
N ARG A 349 -16.87 -1.82 4.37
CA ARG A 349 -16.98 -2.63 5.59
C ARG A 349 -17.82 -1.96 6.67
N ASP A 350 -17.69 -0.64 6.84
CA ASP A 350 -18.53 0.16 7.75
C ASP A 350 -20.00 0.17 7.30
N LEU A 351 -20.26 0.01 6.01
CA LEU A 351 -21.59 -0.24 5.45
C LEU A 351 -22.02 -1.72 5.54
N GLU A 352 -21.26 -2.57 6.23
CA GLU A 352 -21.56 -3.99 6.47
C GLU A 352 -21.56 -4.86 5.20
N LEU A 353 -20.85 -4.46 4.14
CA LEU A 353 -20.66 -5.33 2.98
C LEU A 353 -19.58 -6.38 3.26
N THR A 354 -19.84 -7.61 2.81
CA THR A 354 -18.86 -8.71 2.79
C THR A 354 -18.66 -9.29 1.40
N LYS A 355 -19.69 -9.30 0.55
CA LYS A 355 -19.63 -9.77 -0.85
C LYS A 355 -20.05 -8.69 -1.83
N ILE A 356 -19.25 -8.48 -2.87
CA ILE A 356 -19.49 -7.40 -3.83
C ILE A 356 -19.48 -7.87 -5.28
N LYS A 357 -20.37 -7.31 -6.09
CA LYS A 357 -20.33 -7.33 -7.55
C LYS A 357 -19.73 -6.00 -8.01
N LEU A 358 -18.45 -6.00 -8.39
CA LEU A 358 -17.71 -4.77 -8.63
C LEU A 358 -17.96 -4.23 -10.05
N ILE A 359 -18.48 -3.00 -10.16
CA ILE A 359 -18.65 -2.28 -11.43
C ILE A 359 -17.29 -1.76 -11.91
N THR A 360 -16.63 -2.51 -12.80
CA THR A 360 -15.30 -2.18 -13.31
C THR A 360 -14.96 -2.84 -14.65
N ASN A 361 -14.10 -2.16 -15.42
CA ASN A 361 -13.51 -2.70 -16.64
C ASN A 361 -12.06 -3.18 -16.42
N ASN A 362 -11.51 -3.08 -15.21
CA ASN A 362 -10.12 -3.45 -14.94
C ASN A 362 -10.05 -4.78 -14.18
N PRO A 363 -9.56 -5.86 -14.81
CA PRO A 363 -9.48 -7.20 -14.20
C PRO A 363 -8.44 -7.30 -13.08
N LYS A 364 -7.41 -6.43 -13.06
CA LYS A 364 -6.36 -6.42 -12.02
C LYS A 364 -6.82 -5.88 -10.68
N LYS A 365 -8.00 -5.24 -10.59
CA LYS A 365 -8.56 -4.69 -9.34
C LYS A 365 -9.02 -5.75 -8.32
N ARG A 366 -8.83 -7.04 -8.61
CA ARG A 366 -9.33 -8.14 -7.76
C ARG A 366 -8.49 -8.41 -6.51
N ALA A 367 -7.18 -8.20 -6.56
CA ALA A 367 -6.29 -8.63 -5.47
C ALA A 367 -6.34 -7.73 -4.22
N GLY A 368 -6.62 -6.42 -4.38
CA GLY A 368 -6.47 -5.44 -3.30
C GLY A 368 -7.60 -5.38 -2.24
N LEU A 369 -8.75 -6.03 -2.46
CA LEU A 369 -9.91 -5.95 -1.55
C LEU A 369 -10.05 -7.18 -0.64
N ILE A 370 -9.40 -8.30 -0.96
CA ILE A 370 -9.53 -9.57 -0.22
C ILE A 370 -9.04 -9.40 1.23
N GLY A 371 -7.91 -8.72 1.43
CA GLY A 371 -7.36 -8.42 2.76
C GLY A 371 -8.17 -7.43 3.61
N TYR A 372 -9.35 -6.98 3.13
CA TYR A 372 -10.26 -6.12 3.87
C TYR A 372 -11.53 -6.87 4.32
N GLY A 373 -11.56 -8.19 4.19
CA GLY A 373 -12.76 -8.99 4.46
C GLY A 373 -13.89 -8.74 3.45
N LEU A 374 -13.54 -8.34 2.24
CA LEU A 374 -14.44 -8.13 1.10
C LEU A 374 -14.15 -9.15 0.01
N GLU A 375 -15.14 -9.95 -0.35
CA GLU A 375 -15.08 -10.93 -1.43
C GLU A 375 -15.69 -10.34 -2.71
N ILE A 376 -14.89 -10.25 -3.78
CA ILE A 376 -15.43 -9.88 -5.10
C ILE A 376 -15.95 -11.15 -5.77
N VAL A 377 -17.27 -11.34 -5.74
CA VAL A 377 -17.91 -12.53 -6.33
C VAL A 377 -18.18 -12.39 -7.83
N ASP A 378 -18.21 -11.16 -8.34
CA ASP A 378 -18.44 -10.88 -9.76
C ASP A 378 -17.87 -9.52 -10.18
N SER A 379 -17.65 -9.33 -11.49
CA SER A 379 -17.23 -8.07 -12.09
C SER A 379 -18.19 -7.66 -13.20
N VAL A 380 -18.86 -6.53 -13.02
CA VAL A 380 -19.84 -6.00 -13.97
C VAL A 380 -19.18 -4.90 -14.80
N GLY A 381 -19.20 -5.06 -16.12
CA GLY A 381 -18.63 -4.06 -17.05
C GLY A 381 -19.41 -2.74 -17.05
N ILE A 382 -18.70 -1.64 -17.31
CA ILE A 382 -19.26 -0.30 -17.47
C ILE A 382 -18.61 0.40 -18.67
N GLU A 383 -19.15 0.18 -19.86
CA GLU A 383 -18.61 0.74 -21.09
C GLU A 383 -19.35 2.03 -21.47
N ILE A 384 -18.58 3.09 -21.72
CA ILE A 384 -19.08 4.36 -22.26
C ILE A 384 -18.64 4.45 -23.72
N PRO A 385 -19.53 4.78 -24.67
CA PRO A 385 -19.14 5.02 -26.05
C PRO A 385 -18.03 6.09 -26.15
N ALA A 386 -17.01 5.81 -26.96
CA ALA A 386 -15.95 6.77 -27.23
C ALA A 386 -16.51 8.01 -27.95
N ASN A 387 -15.92 9.16 -27.67
CA ASN A 387 -16.14 10.39 -28.42
C ASN A 387 -14.83 10.79 -29.13
N PRO A 388 -14.87 11.74 -30.08
CA PRO A 388 -13.69 12.11 -30.86
C PRO A 388 -12.48 12.59 -30.04
N TYR A 389 -12.67 13.03 -28.80
CA TYR A 389 -11.62 13.58 -27.93
C TYR A 389 -10.98 12.55 -27.00
N ASN A 390 -11.68 11.45 -26.65
CA ASN A 390 -11.17 10.46 -25.69
C ASN A 390 -10.82 9.09 -26.31
N GLU A 391 -11.01 8.89 -27.61
CA GLU A 391 -10.71 7.61 -28.27
C GLU A 391 -9.27 7.13 -27.99
N LYS A 392 -8.27 7.98 -28.21
CA LYS A 392 -6.85 7.65 -27.92
C LYS A 392 -6.61 7.30 -26.45
N TYR A 393 -7.30 7.99 -25.55
CA TYR A 393 -7.21 7.75 -24.11
C TYR A 393 -7.80 6.39 -23.73
N LEU A 394 -8.94 6.01 -24.31
CA LEU A 394 -9.57 4.70 -24.09
C LEU A 394 -8.75 3.55 -24.70
N LEU A 395 -8.17 3.76 -25.89
CA LEU A 395 -7.21 2.81 -26.48
C LEU A 395 -6.00 2.61 -25.55
N THR A 396 -5.44 3.68 -25.01
CA THR A 396 -4.33 3.60 -24.02
C THR A 396 -4.72 2.79 -22.79
N LYS A 397 -5.94 2.98 -22.26
CA LYS A 397 -6.45 2.19 -21.13
C LYS A 397 -6.52 0.70 -21.45
N ARG A 398 -7.03 0.33 -22.63
CA ARG A 398 -7.14 -1.06 -23.07
C ARG A 398 -5.77 -1.68 -23.29
N ASP A 399 -4.96 -1.05 -24.12
CA ASP A 399 -3.74 -1.64 -24.67
C ASP A 399 -2.56 -1.60 -23.70
N LYS A 400 -2.46 -0.54 -22.87
CA LYS A 400 -1.34 -0.36 -21.94
C LYS A 400 -1.69 -0.58 -20.47
N MET A 401 -2.95 -0.35 -20.08
CA MET A 401 -3.38 -0.43 -18.67
C MET A 401 -4.22 -1.67 -18.35
N GLY A 402 -4.44 -2.55 -19.33
CA GLY A 402 -5.10 -3.85 -19.15
C GLY A 402 -6.60 -3.76 -18.91
N HIS A 403 -7.27 -2.69 -19.34
CA HIS A 403 -8.73 -2.60 -19.25
C HIS A 403 -9.41 -3.46 -20.32
N ASN A 404 -10.48 -4.17 -19.96
CA ASN A 404 -11.36 -4.88 -20.88
C ASN A 404 -12.40 -3.88 -21.42
N LEU A 405 -12.18 -3.38 -22.64
CA LEU A 405 -13.10 -2.49 -23.37
C LEU A 405 -13.40 -3.09 -24.73
N SER A 406 -14.65 -3.49 -24.97
CA SER A 406 -15.07 -4.19 -26.18
C SER A 406 -15.64 -3.27 -27.26
N ASN A 407 -16.13 -2.09 -26.88
CA ASN A 407 -16.77 -1.11 -27.77
C ASN A 407 -15.82 -0.17 -28.56
N LEU A 408 -14.52 -0.46 -28.64
CA LEU A 408 -13.53 0.37 -29.36
C LEU A 408 -13.20 -0.25 -30.73
N SER A 409 -13.56 0.41 -31.83
CA SER A 409 -13.20 -0.01 -33.18
C SER A 409 -11.70 0.11 -33.44
N THR A 410 -11.06 -0.96 -33.91
CA THR A 410 -9.67 -0.94 -34.38
C THR A 410 -9.54 -0.01 -35.58
N ILE A 411 -8.74 1.05 -35.50
CA ILE A 411 -8.38 1.82 -36.69
C ILE A 411 -7.53 0.92 -37.58
N VAL A 412 -8.15 0.36 -38.61
CA VAL A 412 -7.44 -0.10 -39.81
C VAL A 412 -6.76 1.13 -40.41
N GLY A 413 -5.44 1.09 -40.48
CA GLY A 413 -4.61 2.20 -40.92
C GLY A 413 -5.14 2.82 -42.21
N HIS A 414 -5.44 4.12 -42.16
CA HIS A 414 -5.55 4.90 -43.38
C HIS A 414 -4.15 5.01 -43.99
N ASN A 415 -3.91 4.17 -45.00
CA ASN A 415 -2.99 4.46 -46.08
C ASN A 415 -3.29 5.89 -46.58
N LYS A 416 -2.42 6.84 -46.26
CA LYS A 416 -2.22 8.00 -47.14
C LYS A 416 -1.14 7.61 -48.13
N GLY A 417 -1.58 7.02 -49.24
CA GLY A 417 -0.81 6.95 -50.46
C GLY A 417 -0.93 8.28 -51.22
N LEU A 418 0.22 8.68 -51.78
CA LEU A 418 0.52 9.78 -52.70
C LEU A 418 0.45 11.21 -52.15
#